data_AF-A0A497XS24-F1
#
_entry.id   AF-A0A497XS24-F1
#
_cell.length_a   1.000
_cell.length_b   1.000
_cell.length_c   1.000
_cell.angle_alpha   90.00
_cell.angle_beta   90.00
_cell.angle_gamma   90.00
#
_symmetry.space_group_name_H-M   'P 1'
#
loop_
_entity.id
_entity.type
_entity.pdbx_description
1 polymer ?
#
loop_
_entity_poly.entity_id
_entity_poly.type
_entity_poly.pdbx_seq_one_letter_code
_entity_poly.pdbx_strand_id
1 'polypeptide(L)'
;MKREERTEYIGKTWNILNLIWFAMFFSVLGYTVLGLFLKGYVGFEFGEESLNRLRTLFYLLSIGTITYSVYARRSYLRRAGKEKKLEKALEVYRIAVIVSLAISEFIGIFGFLLLVLGDRFYGFPLLITSGLTMLYHRPKRSEILSLQSLK
;
A
#
# COMPACT_ATOMS: atom_id res chain seq x y z
N MET A 1 -9.17 5.04 -31.04
CA MET A 1 -8.77 3.72 -30.53
C MET A 1 -9.84 2.71 -30.88
N LYS A 2 -9.50 1.69 -31.66
CA LYS A 2 -10.41 0.59 -32.02
C LYS A 2 -10.79 -0.20 -30.77
N ARG A 3 -11.91 -0.94 -30.80
CA ARG A 3 -12.41 -1.70 -29.64
C ARG A 3 -11.37 -2.73 -29.13
N GLU A 4 -10.65 -3.35 -30.05
CA GLU A 4 -9.59 -4.34 -29.76
C GLU A 4 -8.37 -3.70 -29.06
N GLU A 5 -7.88 -2.58 -29.58
CA GLU A 5 -6.79 -1.80 -28.95
C GLU A 5 -7.13 -1.38 -27.51
N ARG A 6 -8.40 -1.02 -27.25
CA ARG A 6 -8.87 -0.67 -25.89
C ARG A 6 -8.77 -1.85 -24.93
N THR A 7 -9.23 -3.02 -25.34
CA THR A 7 -9.23 -4.22 -24.49
C THR A 7 -7.81 -4.68 -24.18
N GLU A 8 -6.92 -4.61 -25.15
CA GLU A 8 -5.50 -4.93 -24.97
C GLU A 8 -4.84 -3.96 -23.98
N TYR A 9 -5.06 -2.65 -24.15
CA TYR A 9 -4.52 -1.62 -23.26
C TYR A 9 -5.00 -1.78 -21.80
N ILE A 10 -6.28 -2.11 -21.61
CA ILE A 10 -6.86 -2.41 -20.30
C ILE A 10 -6.20 -3.65 -19.68
N GLY A 11 -6.05 -4.72 -20.46
CA GLY A 11 -5.41 -5.96 -20.02
C GLY A 11 -3.97 -5.72 -19.56
N LYS A 12 -3.19 -5.01 -20.37
CA LYS A 12 -1.81 -4.63 -20.02
C LYS A 12 -1.74 -3.80 -18.74
N THR A 13 -2.63 -2.82 -18.59
CA THR A 13 -2.73 -2.00 -17.37
C THR A 13 -2.99 -2.84 -16.13
N TRP A 14 -3.97 -3.74 -16.21
CA TRP A 14 -4.35 -4.61 -15.10
C TRP A 14 -3.22 -5.56 -14.71
N ASN A 15 -2.52 -6.16 -15.69
CA ASN A 15 -1.36 -7.02 -15.44
C ASN A 15 -0.23 -6.27 -14.72
N ILE A 16 0.13 -5.08 -15.20
CA ILE A 16 1.17 -4.25 -14.58
C ILE A 16 0.82 -3.89 -13.14
N LEU A 17 -0.43 -3.47 -12.88
CA LEU A 17 -0.86 -3.11 -11.53
C LEU A 17 -0.88 -4.30 -10.58
N ASN A 18 -1.29 -5.49 -11.04
CA ASN A 18 -1.18 -6.69 -10.21
C ASN A 18 0.27 -7.05 -9.92
N LEU A 19 1.17 -6.94 -10.90
CA LEU A 19 2.59 -7.21 -10.70
C LEU A 19 3.18 -6.26 -9.63
N ILE A 20 2.91 -4.97 -9.73
CA ILE A 20 3.33 -3.97 -8.72
C ILE A 20 2.73 -4.32 -7.36
N TRP A 21 1.43 -4.62 -7.32
CA TRP A 21 0.76 -5.00 -6.08
C TRP A 21 1.41 -6.23 -5.42
N PHE A 22 1.68 -7.28 -6.19
CA PHE A 22 2.38 -8.46 -5.68
C PHE A 22 3.78 -8.11 -5.19
N ALA A 23 4.57 -7.35 -5.95
CA ALA A 23 5.91 -6.95 -5.56
C ALA A 23 5.92 -6.19 -4.22
N MET A 24 4.99 -5.24 -4.04
CA MET A 24 4.85 -4.49 -2.79
C MET A 24 4.31 -5.34 -1.63
N PHE A 25 3.38 -6.27 -1.89
CA PHE A 25 2.92 -7.16 -0.85
C PHE A 25 4.04 -8.08 -0.33
N PHE A 26 4.87 -8.59 -1.25
CA PHE A 26 6.02 -9.42 -0.89
C PHE A 26 7.16 -8.62 -0.24
N SER A 27 7.29 -7.31 -0.50
CA SER A 27 8.27 -6.49 0.24
C SER A 27 7.95 -6.40 1.73
N VAL A 28 6.66 -6.29 2.12
CA VAL A 28 6.22 -6.36 3.53
C VAL A 28 6.59 -7.72 4.17
N LEU A 29 6.45 -8.82 3.42
CA LEU A 29 6.91 -10.13 3.89
C LEU A 29 8.44 -10.15 4.07
N GLY A 30 9.16 -9.52 3.14
CA GLY A 30 10.60 -9.29 3.25
C GLY A 30 10.98 -8.54 4.52
N TYR A 31 10.26 -7.46 4.87
CA TYR A 31 10.46 -6.75 6.13
C TYR A 31 10.25 -7.63 7.36
N THR A 32 9.25 -8.50 7.31
CA THR A 32 8.96 -9.44 8.40
C THR A 32 10.15 -10.39 8.62
N VAL A 33 10.66 -10.98 7.53
CA VAL A 33 11.80 -11.89 7.57
C VAL A 33 13.06 -11.16 8.02
N LEU A 34 13.38 -10.02 7.42
CA LEU A 34 14.56 -9.22 7.76
C LEU A 34 14.51 -8.72 9.21
N GLY A 35 13.35 -8.26 9.69
CA GLY A 35 13.19 -7.78 11.07
C GLY A 35 13.40 -8.87 12.11
N LEU A 36 13.08 -10.13 11.76
CA LEU A 36 13.38 -11.28 12.61
C LEU A 36 14.88 -11.60 12.68
N PHE A 37 15.60 -11.50 11.56
CA PHE A 37 17.04 -11.79 11.48
C PHE A 37 17.94 -10.67 12.01
N LEU A 38 17.53 -9.41 11.84
CA LEU A 38 18.33 -8.24 12.23
C LEU A 38 18.25 -7.92 13.73
N LYS A 39 17.35 -8.57 14.47
CA LYS A 39 17.25 -8.41 15.93
C LYS A 39 18.59 -8.77 16.58
N GLY A 40 19.20 -7.79 17.27
CA GLY A 40 20.46 -7.98 18.00
C GLY A 40 21.73 -7.60 17.23
N TYR A 41 21.63 -7.30 15.92
CA TYR A 41 22.76 -6.69 15.18
C TYR A 41 22.83 -5.18 15.38
N VAL A 42 21.69 -4.57 15.64
CA VAL A 42 21.56 -3.14 15.90
C VAL A 42 21.79 -2.98 17.41
N GLY A 43 23.04 -2.77 17.81
CA GLY A 43 23.48 -2.66 19.22
C GLY A 43 22.96 -1.43 19.98
N PHE A 44 21.72 -1.02 19.70
CA PHE A 44 21.03 0.09 20.34
C PHE A 44 20.09 -0.47 21.40
N GLU A 45 20.46 -0.35 22.67
CA GLU A 45 19.55 -0.59 23.79
C GLU A 45 18.71 0.67 24.01
N PHE A 46 17.47 0.68 23.52
CA PHE A 46 16.52 1.71 23.89
C PHE A 46 15.94 1.38 25.26
N GLY A 47 15.88 2.38 26.15
CA GLY A 47 15.11 2.25 27.38
C GLY A 47 13.63 1.99 27.07
N GLU A 48 12.95 1.20 27.91
CA GLU A 48 11.53 0.86 27.75
C GLU A 48 10.63 2.09 27.59
N GLU A 49 10.96 3.20 28.26
CA GLU A 49 10.20 4.44 28.12
C GLU A 49 10.27 5.02 26.69
N SER A 50 11.47 5.02 26.07
CA SER A 50 11.65 5.50 24.71
C SER A 50 10.94 4.59 23.70
N LEU A 51 11.01 3.27 23.89
CA LEU A 51 10.27 2.32 23.07
C LEU A 51 8.76 2.54 23.21
N ASN A 52 8.26 2.77 24.42
CA ASN A 52 6.83 3.01 24.65
C ASN A 52 6.32 4.27 23.94
N ARG A 53 7.11 5.35 23.94
CA ARG A 53 6.80 6.58 23.19
C ARG A 53 6.80 6.32 21.67
N LEU A 54 7.79 5.57 21.18
CA LEU A 54 7.90 5.24 19.76
C LEU A 54 6.74 4.35 19.28
N ARG A 55 6.38 3.32 20.05
CA ARG A 55 5.19 2.48 19.83
C ARG A 55 3.97 3.37 19.64
N THR A 56 3.68 4.20 20.65
CA THR A 56 2.52 5.09 20.65
C THR A 56 2.49 5.99 19.42
N LEU A 57 3.63 6.61 19.08
CA LEU A 57 3.75 7.46 17.90
C LEU A 57 3.47 6.69 16.60
N PHE A 58 4.07 5.51 16.42
CA PHE A 58 3.90 4.70 15.22
C PHE A 58 2.47 4.18 15.05
N TYR A 59 1.78 3.83 16.14
CA TYR A 59 0.37 3.47 16.08
C TYR A 59 -0.51 4.66 15.69
N LEU A 60 -0.29 5.83 16.28
CA LEU A 60 -1.02 7.05 15.91
C LEU A 60 -0.80 7.41 14.44
N LEU A 61 0.44 7.37 13.98
CA LEU A 61 0.79 7.61 12.58
C LEU A 61 0.13 6.56 11.68
N SER A 62 0.14 5.28 12.06
CA SER A 62 -0.48 4.21 11.27
C SER A 62 -1.98 4.42 11.10
N ILE A 63 -2.69 4.80 12.15
CA ILE A 63 -4.13 5.12 12.08
C ILE A 63 -4.38 6.30 11.12
N GLY A 64 -3.57 7.36 11.23
CA GLY A 64 -3.62 8.50 10.31
C GLY A 64 -3.35 8.11 8.86
N THR A 65 -2.32 7.28 8.65
CA THR A 65 -1.89 6.77 7.34
C THR A 65 -2.95 5.88 6.70
N ILE A 66 -3.61 4.99 7.45
CA ILE A 66 -4.74 4.18 6.95
C ILE A 66 -5.88 5.09 6.51
N THR A 67 -6.29 6.01 7.36
CA THR A 67 -7.38 6.96 7.08
C THR A 67 -7.08 7.77 5.83
N TYR A 68 -5.86 8.29 5.73
CA TYR A 68 -5.38 9.02 4.57
C TYR A 68 -5.34 8.15 3.31
N SER A 69 -4.90 6.89 3.41
CA SER A 69 -4.86 5.96 2.27
C SER A 69 -6.26 5.72 1.66
N VAL A 70 -7.27 5.55 2.52
CA VAL A 70 -8.67 5.35 2.11
C VAL A 70 -9.22 6.62 1.47
N TYR A 71 -8.95 7.77 2.08
CA TYR A 71 -9.36 9.06 1.53
C TYR A 71 -8.70 9.34 0.16
N ALA A 72 -7.39 9.16 0.07
CA ALA A 72 -6.62 9.37 -1.15
C ALA A 72 -7.12 8.46 -2.27
N ARG A 73 -7.28 7.15 -2.01
CA ARG A 73 -7.81 6.19 -2.98
C ARG A 73 -9.19 6.61 -3.49
N ARG A 74 -10.12 6.96 -2.59
CA ARG A 74 -11.46 7.43 -2.97
C ARG A 74 -11.41 8.72 -3.79
N SER A 75 -10.57 9.68 -3.42
CA SER A 75 -10.41 10.95 -4.12
C SER A 75 -9.92 10.74 -5.55
N TYR A 76 -8.89 9.93 -5.76
CA TYR A 76 -8.37 9.63 -7.09
C TYR A 76 -9.35 8.83 -7.94
N LEU A 77 -10.05 7.83 -7.37
CA LEU A 77 -11.07 7.09 -8.11
C LEU A 77 -12.24 7.99 -8.57
N ARG A 78 -12.66 8.94 -7.73
CA ARG A 78 -13.66 9.95 -8.13
C ARG A 78 -13.16 10.84 -9.26
N ARG A 79 -11.87 11.19 -9.28
CA ARG A 79 -11.27 11.95 -10.39
C ARG A 79 -11.23 11.11 -11.66
N ALA A 80 -10.80 9.85 -11.59
CA ALA A 80 -10.76 8.93 -12.73
C ALA A 80 -12.14 8.77 -13.38
N GLY A 81 -13.21 8.67 -12.58
CA GLY A 81 -14.59 8.59 -13.08
C GLY A 81 -15.11 9.85 -13.79
N LYS A 82 -14.47 11.02 -13.59
CA LYS A 82 -14.82 12.29 -14.26
C LYS A 82 -14.06 12.50 -15.57
N GLU A 83 -13.05 11.68 -15.86
CA GLU A 83 -12.18 11.86 -17.03
C GLU A 83 -12.88 11.45 -18.33
N LYS A 84 -12.94 12.37 -19.31
CA LYS A 84 -13.56 12.13 -20.63
C LYS A 84 -12.73 11.23 -21.54
N LYS A 85 -11.42 11.11 -21.34
CA LYS A 85 -10.53 10.23 -22.13
C LYS A 85 -10.17 8.97 -21.33
N LEU A 86 -10.32 7.79 -21.94
CA LEU A 86 -10.09 6.51 -21.23
C LEU A 86 -8.63 6.39 -20.78
N GLU A 87 -7.69 6.82 -21.62
CA GLU A 87 -6.26 6.84 -21.30
C GLU A 87 -5.97 7.64 -20.02
N LYS A 88 -6.51 8.86 -19.91
CA LYS A 88 -6.38 9.70 -18.71
C LYS A 88 -7.05 9.08 -17.49
N ALA A 89 -8.24 8.51 -17.65
CA ALA A 89 -8.94 7.82 -16.57
C ALA A 89 -8.10 6.65 -16.01
N LEU A 90 -7.48 5.86 -16.90
CA LEU A 90 -6.61 4.75 -16.53
C LEU A 90 -5.30 5.22 -15.90
N GLU A 91 -4.74 6.34 -16.35
CA GLU A 91 -3.56 6.95 -15.73
C GLU A 91 -3.85 7.39 -14.29
N VAL A 92 -4.95 8.12 -14.07
CA VAL A 92 -5.38 8.53 -12.72
C VAL A 92 -5.67 7.30 -11.85
N TYR A 93 -6.27 6.25 -12.42
CA TYR A 93 -6.48 4.98 -11.71
C TYR A 93 -5.15 4.32 -11.28
N ARG A 94 -4.16 4.26 -12.18
CA ARG A 94 -2.83 3.71 -11.86
C ARG A 94 -2.18 4.49 -10.71
N ILE A 95 -2.22 5.82 -10.77
CA ILE A 95 -1.72 6.69 -9.69
C ILE A 95 -2.46 6.38 -8.38
N ALA A 96 -3.79 6.26 -8.43
CA ALA A 96 -4.60 5.93 -7.25
C ALA A 96 -4.13 4.64 -6.56
N VAL A 97 -3.88 3.60 -7.36
CA VAL A 97 -3.41 2.30 -6.87
C VAL A 97 -2.01 2.42 -6.28
N ILE A 98 -1.05 2.93 -7.05
CA ILE A 98 0.36 3.02 -6.62
C ILE A 98 0.50 3.85 -5.35
N VAL A 99 -0.14 5.02 -5.29
CA VAL A 99 -0.12 5.89 -4.11
C VAL A 99 -0.74 5.18 -2.91
N SER A 100 -1.88 4.51 -3.08
CA SER A 100 -2.51 3.77 -1.97
C SER A 100 -1.64 2.62 -1.44
N LEU A 101 -0.90 1.94 -2.31
CA LEU A 101 0.03 0.88 -1.91
C LEU A 101 1.29 1.45 -1.24
N ALA A 102 1.85 2.54 -1.74
CA ALA A 102 2.97 3.23 -1.11
C ALA A 102 2.61 3.70 0.31
N ILE A 103 1.43 4.29 0.49
CA ILE A 103 0.94 4.69 1.82
C ILE A 103 0.77 3.47 2.74
N SER A 104 0.32 2.33 2.20
CA SER A 104 0.23 1.08 2.98
C SER A 104 1.61 0.55 3.38
N GLU A 105 2.60 0.67 2.51
CA GLU A 105 4.00 0.27 2.78
C GLU A 105 4.61 1.06 3.93
N PHE A 106 4.30 2.36 4.06
CA PHE A 106 4.77 3.18 5.18
C PHE A 106 4.39 2.57 6.55
N ILE A 107 3.22 1.95 6.67
CA ILE A 107 2.80 1.25 7.89
C ILE A 107 3.72 0.05 8.15
N GLY A 108 4.09 -0.67 7.08
CA GLY A 108 4.98 -1.81 7.13
C GLY A 108 6.39 -1.41 7.58
N ILE A 109 6.87 -0.24 7.13
CA ILE A 109 8.15 0.33 7.57
C ILE A 109 8.13 0.62 9.08
N PHE A 110 7.04 1.16 9.63
CA PHE A 110 6.92 1.37 11.09
C PHE A 110 6.99 0.05 11.87
N GLY A 111 6.29 -0.98 11.39
CA GLY A 111 6.35 -2.32 11.98
C GLY A 111 7.75 -2.94 11.90
N PHE A 112 8.40 -2.81 10.74
CA PHE A 112 9.78 -3.25 10.54
C PHE A 112 10.76 -2.60 11.51
N LEU A 113 10.67 -1.27 11.68
CA LEU A 113 11.52 -0.55 12.61
C LEU A 113 11.34 -1.04 14.05
N LEU A 114 10.10 -1.26 14.50
CA LEU A 114 9.86 -1.85 15.83
C LEU A 114 10.44 -3.27 15.96
N LEU A 115 10.34 -4.11 14.93
CA LEU A 115 10.95 -5.44 14.95
C LEU A 115 12.48 -5.38 15.09
N VAL A 116 13.12 -4.50 14.31
CA VAL A 116 14.57 -4.30 14.35
C VAL A 116 15.03 -3.79 15.73
N LEU A 117 14.23 -2.92 16.35
CA LEU A 117 14.44 -2.43 17.72
C LEU A 117 14.12 -3.47 18.81
N GLY A 118 13.78 -4.71 18.43
CA GLY A 118 13.58 -5.83 19.35
C GLY A 118 12.14 -6.02 19.82
N ASP A 119 11.23 -5.13 19.42
CA ASP A 119 9.84 -5.10 19.86
C ASP A 119 8.91 -5.87 18.92
N ARG A 120 8.90 -7.18 19.12
CA ARG A 120 8.10 -8.12 18.31
C ARG A 120 6.59 -7.94 18.54
N PHE A 121 6.19 -7.72 19.78
CA PHE A 121 4.78 -7.72 20.15
C PHE A 121 4.02 -6.57 19.47
N TYR A 122 4.67 -5.42 19.32
CA TYR A 122 4.07 -4.24 18.67
C TYR A 122 4.47 -4.07 17.19
N GLY A 123 5.62 -4.61 16.76
CA GLY A 123 6.03 -4.55 15.35
C GLY A 123 5.20 -5.42 14.41
N PHE A 124 4.88 -6.66 14.80
CA PHE A 124 4.10 -7.58 13.95
C PHE A 124 2.68 -7.07 13.62
N PRO A 125 1.89 -6.53 14.57
CA PRO A 125 0.59 -5.98 14.26
C PRO A 125 0.62 -4.90 13.18
N LEU A 126 1.64 -4.04 13.15
CA LEU A 126 1.79 -3.01 12.12
C LEU A 126 2.10 -3.60 10.74
N LEU A 127 2.97 -4.60 10.66
CA LEU A 127 3.24 -5.33 9.40
C LEU A 127 1.99 -6.04 8.87
N ILE A 128 1.24 -6.70 9.76
CA ILE A 128 -0.04 -7.34 9.41
C ILE A 128 -1.02 -6.29 8.91
N THR A 129 -1.12 -5.15 9.61
CA THR A 129 -2.00 -4.03 9.24
C THR A 129 -1.62 -3.46 7.87
N SER A 130 -0.33 -3.32 7.57
CA SER A 130 0.17 -2.93 6.25
C SER A 130 -0.29 -3.91 5.17
N GLY A 131 -0.07 -5.22 5.37
CA GLY A 131 -0.51 -6.26 4.44
C GLY A 131 -2.03 -6.29 4.21
N LEU A 132 -2.82 -6.15 5.28
CA LEU A 132 -4.28 -6.04 5.18
C LEU A 132 -4.72 -4.79 4.41
N THR A 133 -4.04 -3.66 4.63
CA THR A 133 -4.33 -2.41 3.92
C THR A 133 -3.96 -2.53 2.43
N MET A 134 -2.88 -3.25 2.10
CA MET A 134 -2.54 -3.57 0.71
C MET A 134 -3.55 -4.50 0.05
N LEU A 135 -4.05 -5.52 0.78
CA LEU A 135 -5.13 -6.39 0.29
C LEU A 135 -6.40 -5.59 0.01
N TYR A 136 -6.73 -4.62 0.86
CA TYR A 136 -7.85 -3.70 0.65
C TYR A 136 -7.68 -2.86 -0.63
N HIS A 137 -6.47 -2.36 -0.89
CA HIS A 137 -6.16 -1.50 -2.06
C HIS A 137 -5.81 -2.26 -3.35
N ARG A 138 -5.94 -3.60 -3.35
CA ARG A 138 -5.69 -4.45 -4.51
C ARG A 138 -6.40 -3.92 -5.77
N PRO A 139 -5.72 -3.84 -6.93
CA PRO A 139 -6.36 -3.41 -8.18
C PRO A 139 -7.50 -4.37 -8.56
N LYS A 140 -8.69 -3.83 -8.82
CA LYS A 140 -9.89 -4.61 -9.16
C LYS A 140 -10.23 -4.45 -10.63
N ARG A 141 -10.43 -5.57 -11.32
CA ARG A 141 -10.80 -5.57 -12.74
C ARG A 141 -12.14 -4.84 -12.97
N SER A 142 -13.09 -4.96 -12.04
CA SER A 142 -14.38 -4.27 -12.10
C SER A 142 -14.26 -2.74 -12.08
N GLU A 143 -13.32 -2.19 -11.31
CA GLU A 143 -13.06 -0.73 -11.27
C GLU A 143 -12.52 -0.23 -12.61
N ILE A 144 -11.70 -1.01 -13.30
CA ILE A 144 -11.16 -0.65 -14.61
C ILE A 144 -12.25 -0.72 -15.69
N LEU A 145 -13.11 -1.75 -15.63
CA LEU A 145 -14.22 -1.93 -16.57
C LEU A 145 -15.30 -0.85 -16.41
N SER A 146 -15.55 -0.35 -15.19
CA SER A 146 -16.53 0.73 -14.99
C SER A 146 -16.08 2.07 -15.59
N LEU A 147 -14.76 2.29 -15.74
CA LEU A 147 -14.23 3.45 -16.47
C LEU A 147 -14.48 3.37 -17.97
N GLN A 148 -14.75 2.16 -18.50
CA GLN A 148 -15.12 1.94 -19.89
C GLN A 148 -16.60 2.24 -20.13
N SER A 149 -17.50 1.90 -19.18
CA SER A 149 -18.95 2.05 -19.33
C SER A 149 -19.48 3.47 -19.13
N LEU A 150 -18.67 4.39 -18.61
CA LEU A 150 -19.02 5.81 -18.47
C LEU A 150 -18.97 6.59 -19.80
N LYS A 151 -18.76 5.90 -20.94
CA LYS A 151 -18.57 6.45 -22.29
C LYS A 151 -19.16 5.56 -23.34
#